data_AF-A0A7S7P4T7-F1
#
_entry.id   AF-A0A7S7P4T7-F1
#
_cell.length_a   1.000
_cell.length_b   1.000
_cell.length_c   1.000
_cell.angle_alpha   90.00
_cell.angle_beta   90.00
_cell.angle_gamma   90.00
#
_symmetry.space_group_name_H-M   'P 1'
#
loop_
_entity.id
_entity.type
_entity.pdbx_description
1 polymer ?
#
loop_
_entity_poly.entity_id
_entity_poly.type
_entity_poly.pdbx_seq_one_letter_code
_entity_poly.pdbx_strand_id
1 'polypeptide(L)'
;MKKLACVLALTSAFASFDAAAWGRDGHKAVGAIADKLLKGSYAQKQIQALLLPGESLESIANWADCVKGTYCGPQTTEMVDYVNGNPKHSEYHYTDVPFQLEKYHDHGVGTSEVDIVQTLKQCIAVLQGKTDPALNPHKFTRRQALILLTHFAGDIHQPLHVGAAFVSKDGKFVVPKTHAEVDETAIFDSRGGNNLLLDDAKVSALADGLIGPGQPAPVREGVPKALTKPFHSYWDSTTVDYAFRRIQTKTPDQFAAAAIAGNPQVAKAQGDPITWPVQWADDALVVAKLAYQDVVPGKITPQTSKKGDTYYTFALEVPQNYPVPSSAIAKTQLIKGGYNLAALLQAIFPEKS
;
A
#
# COMPACT_ATOMS: atom_id res chain seq x y z
N MET A 1 19.74 37.15 40.73
CA MET A 1 19.28 35.74 40.70
C MET A 1 18.14 35.64 39.68
N LYS A 2 18.45 35.36 38.41
CA LYS A 2 17.45 35.12 37.36
C LYS A 2 17.48 33.62 37.06
N LYS A 3 16.37 32.93 37.36
CA LYS A 3 16.20 31.50 37.09
C LYS A 3 16.13 31.30 35.57
N LEU A 4 17.10 30.61 35.00
CA LEU A 4 16.97 30.01 33.67
C LEU A 4 16.02 28.82 33.80
N ALA A 5 14.87 28.87 33.12
CA ALA A 5 14.07 27.70 32.85
C ALA A 5 14.63 27.02 31.60
N CYS A 6 15.38 25.93 31.78
CA CYS A 6 15.72 25.01 30.70
C CYS A 6 14.45 24.28 30.27
N VAL A 7 13.90 24.65 29.12
CA VAL A 7 12.95 23.80 28.40
C VAL A 7 13.78 22.74 27.68
N LEU A 8 13.85 21.55 28.26
CA LEU A 8 14.30 20.35 27.54
C LEU A 8 13.23 20.02 26.49
N ALA A 9 13.45 20.46 25.26
CA ALA A 9 12.74 19.93 24.11
C ALA A 9 13.19 18.48 23.92
N LEU A 10 12.30 17.53 24.22
CA LEU A 10 12.45 16.12 23.89
C LEU A 10 12.50 15.99 22.35
N THR A 11 13.71 15.97 21.80
CA THR A 11 13.93 15.55 20.42
C THR A 11 13.83 14.04 20.35
N SER A 12 12.60 13.52 20.36
CA SER A 12 12.34 12.17 19.89
C SER A 12 12.65 12.13 18.40
N ALA A 13 13.65 11.32 18.03
CA ALA A 13 14.03 11.06 16.66
C ALA A 13 12.85 10.40 15.92
N PHE A 14 12.01 11.22 15.29
CA PHE A 14 11.09 10.75 14.27
C PHE A 14 11.90 10.51 12.99
N ALA A 15 12.42 9.29 12.87
CA ALA A 15 12.57 8.71 11.55
C ALA A 15 11.14 8.57 11.01
N SER A 16 10.75 9.44 10.07
CA SER A 16 9.62 9.15 9.18
C SER A 16 9.92 7.81 8.54
N PHE A 17 9.22 6.77 8.99
CA PHE A 17 9.18 5.51 8.28
C PHE A 17 8.25 5.77 7.11
N ASP A 18 8.82 5.82 5.91
CA ASP A 18 8.02 5.81 4.70
C ASP A 18 7.18 4.54 4.74
N ALA A 19 5.88 4.73 4.91
CA ALA A 19 4.92 3.67 4.91
C ALA A 19 4.88 3.09 3.49
N ALA A 20 5.04 1.78 3.44
CA ALA A 20 5.19 0.96 2.26
C ALA A 20 3.98 0.03 2.32
N ALA A 21 2.93 0.29 1.54
CA ALA A 21 1.76 -0.58 1.56
C ALA A 21 1.75 -1.52 0.37
N TRP A 22 1.32 -2.77 0.52
CA TRP A 22 1.41 -3.52 1.77
C TRP A 22 2.83 -3.48 2.33
N GLY A 23 3.01 -3.72 3.62
CA GLY A 23 4.35 -3.91 4.17
C GLY A 23 5.05 -5.10 3.50
N ARG A 24 6.35 -5.25 3.77
CA ARG A 24 7.21 -6.23 3.08
C ARG A 24 6.60 -7.61 2.87
N ASP A 25 5.99 -8.15 3.91
CA ASP A 25 5.42 -9.49 3.91
C ASP A 25 4.10 -9.58 3.13
N GLY A 26 3.30 -8.51 3.10
CA GLY A 26 2.06 -8.48 2.34
C GLY A 26 2.34 -8.47 0.84
N HIS A 27 3.32 -7.68 0.39
CA HIS A 27 3.80 -7.70 -1.00
C HIS A 27 4.33 -9.05 -1.43
N LYS A 28 5.17 -9.65 -0.59
CA LYS A 28 5.63 -11.02 -0.81
C LYS A 28 4.48 -12.01 -0.87
N ALA A 29 3.45 -11.87 -0.04
CA ALA A 29 2.33 -12.80 -0.03
C ALA A 29 1.54 -12.73 -1.34
N VAL A 30 1.27 -11.52 -1.84
CA VAL A 30 0.63 -11.29 -3.14
C VAL A 30 1.46 -11.94 -4.27
N GLY A 31 2.76 -11.67 -4.30
CA GLY A 31 3.68 -12.28 -5.28
C GLY A 31 3.75 -13.80 -5.18
N ALA A 32 3.84 -14.36 -3.97
CA ALA A 32 3.91 -15.79 -3.71
C ALA A 32 2.62 -16.54 -4.10
N ILE A 33 1.46 -15.92 -3.89
CA ILE A 33 0.18 -16.45 -4.39
C ILE A 33 0.22 -16.53 -5.91
N ALA A 34 0.63 -15.44 -6.57
CA ALA A 34 0.70 -15.41 -8.03
C ALA A 34 1.70 -16.42 -8.60
N ASP A 35 2.90 -16.53 -8.02
CA ASP A 35 3.91 -17.55 -8.40
C ASP A 35 3.32 -18.96 -8.37
N LYS A 36 2.57 -19.31 -7.32
CA LYS A 36 1.95 -20.64 -7.16
C LYS A 36 0.81 -20.87 -8.15
N LEU A 37 -0.06 -19.88 -8.36
CA LEU A 37 -1.20 -19.98 -9.29
C LEU A 37 -0.75 -20.07 -10.76
N LEU A 38 0.37 -19.45 -11.10
CA LEU A 38 0.91 -19.44 -12.47
C LEU A 38 1.70 -20.71 -12.81
N LYS A 39 2.04 -21.55 -11.84
CA LYS A 39 2.88 -22.73 -12.05
C LYS A 39 2.34 -23.64 -13.16
N GLY A 40 3.16 -23.88 -14.18
CA GLY A 40 2.84 -24.72 -15.35
C GLY A 40 2.20 -23.96 -16.52
N SER A 41 1.82 -22.69 -16.35
CA SER A 41 1.18 -21.89 -17.41
C SER A 41 2.18 -21.34 -18.43
N TYR A 42 1.67 -20.91 -19.60
CA TYR A 42 2.46 -20.15 -20.57
C TYR A 42 2.95 -18.81 -20.02
N ALA A 43 2.10 -18.12 -19.24
CA ALA A 43 2.44 -16.86 -18.59
C ALA A 43 3.67 -17.00 -17.68
N GLN A 44 3.79 -18.10 -16.92
CA GLN A 44 4.98 -18.37 -16.11
C GLN A 44 6.28 -18.36 -16.95
N LYS A 45 6.25 -18.97 -18.14
CA LYS A 45 7.42 -19.00 -19.04
C LYS A 45 7.79 -17.59 -19.53
N GLN A 46 6.79 -16.76 -19.86
CA GLN A 46 7.03 -15.38 -20.29
C GLN A 46 7.60 -14.52 -19.15
N ILE A 47 7.09 -14.70 -17.93
CA ILE A 47 7.58 -14.03 -16.72
C ILE A 47 9.03 -14.43 -16.43
N GLN A 48 9.36 -15.72 -16.47
CA GLN A 48 10.72 -16.21 -16.23
C GLN A 48 11.74 -15.62 -17.21
N ALA A 49 11.35 -15.30 -18.44
CA ALA A 49 12.23 -14.65 -19.41
C ALA A 49 12.54 -13.17 -19.08
N LEU A 50 11.77 -12.54 -18.17
CA LEU A 50 11.96 -11.16 -17.71
C LEU A 50 12.65 -11.08 -16.34
N LEU A 51 12.70 -12.19 -15.61
CA LEU A 51 13.31 -12.30 -14.29
C LEU A 51 14.81 -12.57 -14.39
N LEU A 52 15.58 -12.07 -13.42
CA LEU A 52 16.98 -12.46 -13.25
C LEU A 52 17.07 -13.86 -12.63
N PRO A 53 18.21 -14.57 -12.79
CA PRO A 53 18.40 -15.87 -12.17
C PRO A 53 18.12 -15.85 -10.66
N GLY A 54 17.23 -16.73 -10.21
CA GLY A 54 16.83 -16.87 -8.80
C GLY A 54 15.71 -15.94 -8.35
N GLU A 55 15.22 -15.04 -9.20
CA GLU A 55 14.05 -14.22 -8.87
C GLU A 55 12.74 -14.96 -9.09
N SER A 56 11.72 -14.51 -8.36
CA SER A 56 10.31 -14.87 -8.50
C SER A 56 9.44 -13.63 -8.32
N LEU A 57 8.13 -13.71 -8.54
CA LEU A 57 7.23 -12.59 -8.25
C LEU A 57 7.28 -12.22 -6.76
N GLU A 58 7.33 -13.21 -5.86
CA GLU A 58 7.55 -12.99 -4.43
C GLU A 58 8.82 -12.17 -4.15
N SER A 59 9.95 -12.51 -4.77
CA SER A 59 11.23 -11.85 -4.45
C SER A 59 11.31 -10.41 -4.94
N ILE A 60 10.70 -10.10 -6.09
CA ILE A 60 10.71 -8.76 -6.68
C ILE A 60 9.58 -7.85 -6.16
N ALA A 61 8.58 -8.41 -5.46
CA ALA A 61 7.41 -7.68 -5.01
C ALA A 61 7.71 -6.49 -4.10
N ASN A 62 8.91 -6.38 -3.51
CA ASN A 62 9.30 -5.24 -2.68
C ASN A 62 10.13 -4.18 -3.41
N TRP A 63 10.56 -4.46 -4.64
CA TRP A 63 11.56 -3.65 -5.33
C TRP A 63 11.11 -2.18 -5.50
N ALA A 64 9.84 -1.93 -5.82
CA ALA A 64 9.32 -0.57 -6.04
C ALA A 64 9.34 0.30 -4.77
N ASP A 65 9.14 -0.31 -3.61
CA ASP A 65 9.38 0.37 -2.34
C ASP A 65 10.87 0.54 -2.09
N CYS A 66 11.66 -0.52 -2.28
CA CYS A 66 13.10 -0.49 -2.03
C CYS A 66 13.84 0.60 -2.81
N VAL A 67 13.34 1.07 -3.96
CA VAL A 67 13.98 2.17 -4.70
C VAL A 67 13.73 3.56 -4.09
N LYS A 68 12.81 3.71 -3.13
CA LYS A 68 12.57 4.97 -2.39
C LYS A 68 13.70 5.35 -1.43
N GLY A 69 14.57 4.41 -1.08
CA GLY A 69 15.70 4.68 -0.20
C GLY A 69 16.55 3.45 0.12
N THR A 70 17.58 3.60 0.94
CA THR A 70 18.57 2.52 1.19
C THR A 70 18.17 1.49 2.26
N TYR A 71 16.91 1.49 2.70
CA TYR A 71 16.44 0.63 3.80
C TYR A 71 16.31 -0.85 3.42
N CYS A 72 16.28 -1.17 2.12
CA CYS A 72 16.41 -2.54 1.63
C CYS A 72 17.86 -3.00 1.43
N GLY A 73 18.83 -2.09 1.60
CA GLY A 73 20.24 -2.31 1.28
C GLY A 73 20.77 -1.29 0.26
N PRO A 74 22.01 -1.49 -0.22
CA PRO A 74 22.58 -0.67 -1.29
C PRO A 74 21.74 -0.75 -2.56
N GLN A 75 21.55 0.40 -3.22
CA GLN A 75 20.82 0.48 -4.49
C GLN A 75 21.65 -0.13 -5.62
N THR A 76 21.02 -0.94 -6.48
CA THR A 76 21.66 -1.45 -7.70
C THR A 76 21.70 -0.37 -8.77
N THR A 77 22.49 -0.57 -9.83
CA THR A 77 22.50 0.33 -11.00
C THR A 77 21.11 0.45 -11.61
N GLU A 78 20.37 -0.66 -11.74
CA GLU A 78 18.98 -0.65 -12.26
C GLU A 78 18.06 0.25 -11.43
N MET A 79 18.20 0.21 -10.10
CA MET A 79 17.41 1.04 -9.20
C MET A 79 17.77 2.53 -9.32
N VAL A 80 19.08 2.85 -9.37
CA VAL A 80 19.55 4.24 -9.54
C VAL A 80 19.09 4.81 -10.88
N ASP A 81 19.24 4.06 -11.97
CA ASP A 81 18.81 4.49 -13.30
C ASP A 81 17.29 4.67 -13.36
N TYR A 82 16.53 3.76 -12.73
CA TYR A 82 15.08 3.89 -12.62
C TYR A 82 14.68 5.17 -11.89
N VAL A 83 15.22 5.43 -10.70
CA VAL A 83 14.89 6.62 -9.89
C VAL A 83 15.26 7.91 -10.62
N ASN A 84 16.44 7.95 -11.26
CA ASN A 84 16.87 9.11 -12.04
C ASN A 84 15.93 9.40 -13.22
N GLY A 85 15.43 8.35 -13.89
CA GLY A 85 14.45 8.47 -14.97
C GLY A 85 13.02 8.74 -14.50
N ASN A 86 12.72 8.48 -13.22
CA ASN A 86 11.38 8.49 -12.64
C ASN A 86 11.35 9.24 -11.30
N PRO A 87 11.61 10.55 -11.27
CA PRO A 87 11.72 11.31 -10.02
C PRO A 87 10.43 11.34 -9.19
N LYS A 88 9.28 11.03 -9.80
CA LYS A 88 7.96 10.94 -9.14
C LYS A 88 7.59 9.52 -8.70
N HIS A 89 8.52 8.56 -8.74
CA HIS A 89 8.18 7.15 -8.53
C HIS A 89 7.47 6.85 -7.21
N SER A 90 7.67 7.67 -6.17
CA SER A 90 6.91 7.55 -4.92
C SER A 90 5.41 7.81 -5.07
N GLU A 91 4.99 8.64 -6.03
CA GLU A 91 3.57 8.96 -6.32
C GLU A 91 2.86 7.82 -7.08
N TYR A 92 3.60 6.87 -7.67
CA TYR A 92 3.02 5.81 -8.52
C TYR A 92 2.29 4.72 -7.71
N HIS A 93 2.45 4.72 -6.39
CA HIS A 93 2.01 3.64 -5.50
C HIS A 93 0.54 3.76 -5.08
N TYR A 94 -0.07 4.92 -5.23
CA TYR A 94 -1.39 5.18 -4.66
C TYR A 94 -2.18 6.14 -5.53
N THR A 95 -3.45 6.29 -5.18
CA THR A 95 -4.33 7.40 -5.53
C THR A 95 -5.11 7.75 -4.25
N ASP A 96 -5.32 9.03 -3.96
CA ASP A 96 -5.92 9.49 -2.69
C ASP A 96 -7.40 9.87 -2.89
N VAL A 97 -8.16 9.05 -3.60
CA VAL A 97 -9.58 9.32 -3.87
C VAL A 97 -10.34 9.37 -2.54
N PRO A 98 -11.22 10.37 -2.29
CA PRO A 98 -12.00 10.43 -1.06
C PRO A 98 -12.75 9.11 -0.83
N PHE A 99 -12.47 8.42 0.28
CA PHE A 99 -12.92 7.04 0.51
C PHE A 99 -14.45 6.87 0.48
N GLN A 100 -15.21 7.96 0.68
CA GLN A 100 -16.66 7.96 0.61
C GLN A 100 -17.19 7.82 -0.82
N LEU A 101 -16.39 8.13 -1.85
CA LEU A 101 -16.79 7.99 -3.25
C LEU A 101 -16.88 6.53 -3.67
N GLU A 102 -17.73 6.24 -4.67
CA GLU A 102 -17.96 4.88 -5.16
C GLU A 102 -16.98 4.47 -6.25
N LYS A 103 -16.42 5.43 -6.98
CA LYS A 103 -15.66 5.17 -8.20
C LYS A 103 -14.41 6.04 -8.30
N TYR A 104 -13.40 5.46 -8.91
CA TYR A 104 -12.25 6.17 -9.42
C TYR A 104 -12.64 6.94 -10.69
N HIS A 105 -12.17 8.18 -10.78
CA HIS A 105 -12.34 9.01 -11.96
C HIS A 105 -11.04 9.76 -12.25
N ASP A 106 -10.55 9.66 -13.49
CA ASP A 106 -9.41 10.45 -13.95
C ASP A 106 -9.64 11.94 -13.65
N HIS A 107 -8.61 12.62 -13.15
CA HIS A 107 -8.63 14.03 -12.73
C HIS A 107 -9.58 14.37 -11.56
N GLY A 108 -10.22 13.38 -10.94
CA GLY A 108 -10.96 13.54 -9.69
C GLY A 108 -10.07 14.00 -8.53
N VAL A 109 -10.68 14.52 -7.46
CA VAL A 109 -9.91 14.94 -6.27
C VAL A 109 -9.14 13.75 -5.70
N GLY A 110 -7.86 13.97 -5.40
CA GLY A 110 -6.95 12.93 -4.90
C GLY A 110 -6.31 12.06 -5.99
N THR A 111 -6.71 12.19 -7.25
CA THR A 111 -6.07 11.49 -8.38
C THR A 111 -4.93 12.31 -8.99
N SER A 112 -4.03 11.63 -9.71
CA SER A 112 -2.88 12.22 -10.38
C SER A 112 -2.64 11.56 -11.74
N GLU A 113 -2.04 12.28 -12.68
CA GLU A 113 -1.67 11.76 -14.02
C GLU A 113 -0.71 10.57 -13.96
N VAL A 114 -0.06 10.36 -12.82
CA VAL A 114 0.92 9.29 -12.60
C VAL A 114 0.54 8.37 -11.44
N ASP A 115 -0.73 8.42 -11.00
CA ASP A 115 -1.20 7.58 -9.90
C ASP A 115 -1.12 6.08 -10.22
N ILE A 116 -1.42 5.25 -9.22
CA ILE A 116 -1.33 3.79 -9.37
C ILE A 116 -2.16 3.22 -10.52
N VAL A 117 -3.32 3.81 -10.80
CA VAL A 117 -4.20 3.35 -11.89
C VAL A 117 -3.54 3.64 -13.23
N GLN A 118 -3.01 4.86 -13.43
CA GLN A 118 -2.32 5.21 -14.67
C GLN A 118 -1.02 4.42 -14.84
N THR A 119 -0.26 4.22 -13.76
CA THR A 119 1.01 3.49 -13.82
C THR A 119 0.80 2.00 -14.08
N LEU A 120 -0.24 1.38 -13.50
CA LEU A 120 -0.63 0.00 -13.83
C LEU A 120 -1.04 -0.14 -15.31
N LYS A 121 -1.84 0.79 -15.86
CA LYS A 121 -2.19 0.80 -17.29
C LYS A 121 -0.94 0.81 -18.17
N GLN A 122 0.03 1.68 -17.85
CA GLN A 122 1.30 1.73 -18.56
C GLN A 122 2.09 0.41 -18.45
N CYS A 123 2.20 -0.17 -17.26
CA CYS A 123 2.90 -1.45 -17.08
C CYS A 123 2.26 -2.57 -17.91
N ILE A 124 0.92 -2.63 -17.94
CA ILE A 124 0.16 -3.57 -18.77
C ILE A 124 0.48 -3.35 -20.26
N ALA A 125 0.44 -2.11 -20.74
CA ALA A 125 0.74 -1.78 -22.13
C ALA A 125 2.17 -2.22 -22.52
N VAL A 126 3.17 -1.91 -21.68
CA VAL A 126 4.58 -2.29 -21.91
C VAL A 126 4.74 -3.81 -21.97
N LEU A 127 4.09 -4.56 -21.09
CA LEU A 127 4.15 -6.03 -21.10
C LEU A 127 3.40 -6.64 -22.30
N GLN A 128 2.36 -5.98 -22.80
CA GLN A 128 1.72 -6.30 -24.08
C GLN A 128 2.56 -5.91 -25.30
N GLY A 129 3.73 -5.29 -25.11
CA GLY A 129 4.63 -4.88 -26.20
C GLY A 129 4.26 -3.53 -26.84
N LYS A 130 3.35 -2.78 -26.23
CA LYS A 130 2.96 -1.43 -26.65
C LYS A 130 3.85 -0.43 -25.92
N THR A 131 4.86 0.10 -26.61
CA THR A 131 5.91 0.95 -26.01
C THR A 131 6.07 2.30 -26.70
N ASP A 132 5.09 2.73 -27.49
CA ASP A 132 5.06 4.08 -28.03
C ASP A 132 5.10 5.12 -26.89
N PRO A 133 5.64 6.33 -27.13
CA PRO A 133 5.83 7.32 -26.07
C PRO A 133 4.55 7.75 -25.33
N ALA A 134 3.39 7.61 -25.98
CA ALA A 134 2.11 7.92 -25.36
C ALA A 134 1.69 6.86 -24.33
N LEU A 135 1.96 5.58 -24.61
CA LEU A 135 1.66 4.45 -23.71
C LEU A 135 2.78 4.14 -22.71
N ASN A 136 4.02 4.56 -22.97
CA ASN A 136 5.17 4.37 -22.08
C ASN A 136 5.97 5.67 -21.83
N PRO A 137 5.34 6.74 -21.30
CA PRO A 137 6.01 8.03 -21.10
C PRO A 137 7.21 7.95 -20.15
N HIS A 138 7.16 7.03 -19.18
CA HIS A 138 8.21 6.78 -18.20
C HIS A 138 9.33 5.85 -18.70
N LYS A 139 9.23 5.35 -19.94
CA LYS A 139 10.23 4.48 -20.57
C LYS A 139 10.57 3.22 -19.76
N PHE A 140 9.58 2.63 -19.08
CA PHE A 140 9.77 1.38 -18.36
C PHE A 140 10.23 0.30 -19.34
N THR A 141 11.26 -0.45 -18.94
CA THR A 141 11.58 -1.71 -19.61
C THR A 141 10.50 -2.75 -19.32
N ARG A 142 10.41 -3.82 -20.13
CA ARG A 142 9.48 -4.93 -19.84
C ARG A 142 9.71 -5.55 -18.46
N ARG A 143 10.97 -5.61 -18.02
CA ARG A 143 11.33 -6.09 -16.68
C ARG A 143 10.81 -5.14 -15.59
N GLN A 144 11.10 -3.84 -15.69
CA GLN A 144 10.60 -2.85 -14.74
C GLN A 144 9.07 -2.87 -14.69
N ALA A 145 8.40 -2.96 -15.85
CA ALA A 145 6.94 -3.07 -15.91
C ALA A 145 6.42 -4.33 -15.19
N LEU A 146 7.09 -5.48 -15.28
CA LEU A 146 6.73 -6.68 -14.51
C LEU A 146 6.90 -6.46 -13.00
N ILE A 147 8.01 -5.86 -12.59
CA ILE A 147 8.31 -5.58 -11.18
C ILE A 147 7.26 -4.63 -10.59
N LEU A 148 7.02 -3.52 -11.27
CA LEU A 148 6.03 -2.51 -10.87
C LEU A 148 4.61 -3.09 -10.85
N LEU A 149 4.21 -3.83 -11.89
CA LEU A 149 2.89 -4.47 -11.93
C LEU A 149 2.69 -5.47 -10.77
N THR A 150 3.75 -6.22 -10.42
CA THR A 150 3.71 -7.16 -9.29
C THR A 150 3.49 -6.44 -7.97
N HIS A 151 4.22 -5.35 -7.74
CA HIS A 151 4.09 -4.52 -6.54
C HIS A 151 2.73 -3.83 -6.48
N PHE A 152 2.34 -3.12 -7.55
CA PHE A 152 1.12 -2.33 -7.59
C PHE A 152 -0.15 -3.16 -7.56
N ALA A 153 -0.11 -4.44 -7.98
CA ALA A 153 -1.22 -5.35 -7.73
C ALA A 153 -1.44 -5.59 -6.22
N GLY A 154 -0.40 -5.50 -5.40
CA GLY A 154 -0.52 -5.46 -3.94
C GLY A 154 -1.09 -4.13 -3.46
N ASP A 155 -0.44 -3.02 -3.81
CA ASP A 155 -0.80 -1.65 -3.39
C ASP A 155 -2.27 -1.36 -3.65
N ILE A 156 -2.76 -1.57 -4.87
CA ILE A 156 -4.15 -1.20 -5.24
C ILE A 156 -5.21 -2.01 -4.49
N HIS A 157 -4.85 -3.16 -3.90
CA HIS A 157 -5.75 -3.93 -3.03
C HIS A 157 -5.59 -3.56 -1.55
N GLN A 158 -4.60 -2.74 -1.19
CA GLN A 158 -4.53 -2.11 0.13
C GLN A 158 -5.54 -0.93 0.14
N PRO A 159 -6.58 -0.93 0.99
CA PRO A 159 -7.68 0.03 0.89
C PRO A 159 -7.30 1.52 0.95
N LEU A 160 -6.28 1.86 1.75
CA LEU A 160 -5.76 3.22 1.97
C LEU A 160 -4.81 3.70 0.86
N HIS A 161 -4.40 2.83 -0.06
CA HIS A 161 -3.68 3.22 -1.28
C HIS A 161 -4.61 3.72 -2.38
N VAL A 162 -5.93 3.62 -2.18
CA VAL A 162 -6.94 4.08 -3.13
C VAL A 162 -7.93 5.03 -2.46
N GLY A 163 -8.47 4.65 -1.31
CA GLY A 163 -9.42 5.45 -0.54
C GLY A 163 -8.73 6.22 0.57
N ALA A 164 -8.61 7.54 0.42
CA ALA A 164 -8.03 8.43 1.42
C ALA A 164 -9.09 9.23 2.17
N ALA A 165 -8.77 9.58 3.42
CA ALA A 165 -9.57 10.50 4.20
C ALA A 165 -9.14 11.95 3.96
N PHE A 166 -10.12 12.83 3.83
CA PHE A 166 -9.95 14.27 3.95
C PHE A 166 -10.62 14.72 5.24
N VAL A 167 -9.94 15.54 6.03
CA VAL A 167 -10.39 15.91 7.37
C VAL A 167 -10.66 17.40 7.42
N SER A 168 -11.84 17.83 7.86
CA SER A 168 -12.11 19.24 8.11
C SER A 168 -11.35 19.73 9.35
N LYS A 169 -11.11 21.03 9.47
CA LYS A 169 -10.58 21.66 10.70
C LYS A 169 -11.30 21.27 12.00
N ASP A 170 -12.57 20.92 11.93
CA ASP A 170 -13.40 20.51 13.06
C ASP A 170 -13.27 19.02 13.42
N GLY A 171 -12.33 18.29 12.80
CA GLY A 171 -12.10 16.87 13.07
C GLY A 171 -13.22 15.96 12.54
N LYS A 172 -13.62 16.14 11.29
CA LYS A 172 -14.62 15.30 10.63
C LYS A 172 -14.13 14.87 9.26
N PHE A 173 -14.41 13.63 8.87
CA PHE A 173 -14.21 13.21 7.50
C PHE A 173 -15.17 13.95 6.56
N VAL A 174 -14.64 14.48 5.47
CA VAL A 174 -15.37 15.24 4.45
C VAL A 174 -15.00 14.76 3.06
N VAL A 175 -15.82 15.14 2.08
CA VAL A 175 -15.56 14.88 0.66
C VAL A 175 -15.31 16.23 -0.02
N PRO A 176 -14.06 16.57 -0.38
CA PRO A 176 -13.80 17.76 -1.18
C PRO A 176 -14.44 17.62 -2.56
N LYS A 177 -15.07 18.69 -3.05
CA LYS A 177 -15.71 18.73 -4.38
C LYS A 177 -14.74 19.09 -5.49
N THR A 178 -13.68 19.84 -5.14
CA THR A 178 -12.65 20.28 -6.08
C THR A 178 -11.28 20.18 -5.43
N HIS A 179 -10.22 20.08 -6.24
CA HIS A 179 -8.84 20.06 -5.75
C HIS A 179 -8.51 21.31 -4.92
N ALA A 180 -9.09 22.46 -5.26
CA ALA A 180 -8.86 23.73 -4.56
C ALA A 180 -9.49 23.78 -3.15
N GLU A 181 -10.43 22.89 -2.83
CA GLU A 181 -10.98 22.81 -1.47
C GLU A 181 -10.00 22.16 -0.48
N VAL A 182 -9.01 21.40 -0.95
CA VAL A 182 -7.94 20.83 -0.13
C VAL A 182 -6.85 21.89 0.02
N ASP A 183 -6.98 22.71 1.06
CA ASP A 183 -6.21 23.94 1.26
C ASP A 183 -5.28 23.90 2.49
N GLU A 184 -5.23 22.75 3.18
CA GLU A 184 -4.47 22.54 4.43
C GLU A 184 -4.82 23.58 5.52
N THR A 185 -6.03 24.12 5.47
CA THR A 185 -6.55 25.12 6.42
C THR A 185 -7.98 24.80 6.86
N ALA A 186 -8.88 24.62 5.91
CA ALA A 186 -10.25 24.18 6.12
C ALA A 186 -10.39 22.67 5.93
N ILE A 187 -9.74 22.11 4.91
CA ILE A 187 -9.71 20.67 4.61
C ILE A 187 -8.27 20.23 4.46
N PHE A 188 -7.90 19.22 5.25
CA PHE A 188 -6.57 18.64 5.32
C PHE A 188 -6.56 17.30 4.61
N ASP A 189 -5.51 17.06 3.85
CA ASP A 189 -5.24 15.74 3.29
C ASP A 189 -4.62 14.83 4.37
N SER A 190 -5.22 13.65 4.56
CA SER A 190 -4.65 12.66 5.48
C SER A 190 -3.41 11.95 4.91
N ARG A 191 -3.09 12.15 3.62
CA ARG A 191 -1.98 11.56 2.88
C ARG A 191 -2.02 10.05 2.92
N GLY A 192 -3.07 9.46 2.38
CA GLY A 192 -3.35 8.02 2.47
C GLY A 192 -3.50 7.52 3.92
N GLY A 193 -3.84 8.38 4.89
CA GLY A 193 -3.91 8.03 6.31
C GLY A 193 -2.58 8.08 7.06
N ASN A 194 -1.49 8.58 6.47
CA ASN A 194 -0.21 8.79 7.17
C ASN A 194 -0.30 9.87 8.26
N ASN A 195 -1.18 10.85 8.08
CA ASN A 195 -1.43 11.91 9.07
C ASN A 195 -2.47 11.50 10.13
N LEU A 196 -3.06 10.31 10.05
CA LEU A 196 -3.97 9.79 11.07
C LEU A 196 -3.20 8.88 12.02
N LEU A 197 -3.14 9.21 13.30
CA LEU A 197 -2.25 8.57 14.27
C LEU A 197 -3.03 7.73 15.27
N LEU A 198 -2.88 6.40 15.20
CA LEU A 198 -3.38 5.47 16.20
C LEU A 198 -2.48 5.46 17.44
N ASP A 199 -3.07 5.27 18.61
CA ASP A 199 -2.31 4.85 19.81
C ASP A 199 -1.92 3.37 19.66
N ASP A 200 -0.62 3.10 19.50
CA ASP A 200 -0.12 1.76 19.19
C ASP A 200 -0.28 0.79 20.38
N ALA A 201 -0.15 1.29 21.61
CA ALA A 201 -0.33 0.48 22.81
C ALA A 201 -1.80 0.10 23.00
N LYS A 202 -2.70 1.07 22.82
CA LYS A 202 -4.15 0.84 22.88
C LYS A 202 -4.58 -0.17 21.83
N VAL A 203 -4.22 0.03 20.56
CA VAL A 203 -4.64 -0.89 19.49
C VAL A 203 -4.05 -2.29 19.66
N SER A 204 -2.81 -2.40 20.17
CA SER A 204 -2.23 -3.70 20.51
C SER A 204 -3.04 -4.41 21.62
N ALA A 205 -3.41 -3.69 22.68
CA ALA A 205 -4.24 -4.22 23.76
C ALA A 205 -5.64 -4.66 23.29
N LEU A 206 -6.22 -3.96 22.31
CA LEU A 206 -7.50 -4.37 21.69
C LEU A 206 -7.42 -5.71 20.95
N ALA A 207 -6.22 -6.10 20.49
CA ALA A 207 -6.03 -7.37 19.78
C ALA A 207 -5.78 -8.55 20.74
N ASP A 208 -5.44 -8.27 22.00
CA ASP A 208 -5.10 -9.29 23.00
C ASP A 208 -6.28 -10.25 23.25
N GLY A 209 -6.02 -11.54 23.08
CA GLY A 209 -7.05 -12.59 23.22
C GLY A 209 -8.03 -12.71 22.04
N LEU A 210 -8.04 -11.76 21.10
CA LEU A 210 -8.89 -11.80 19.90
C LEU A 210 -8.16 -12.26 18.64
N ILE A 211 -6.87 -11.94 18.53
CA ILE A 211 -5.98 -12.40 17.47
C ILE A 211 -5.01 -13.42 18.04
N GLY A 212 -4.72 -14.48 17.29
CA GLY A 212 -3.75 -15.49 17.70
C GLY A 212 -2.38 -14.86 18.04
N PRO A 213 -1.57 -15.50 18.90
CA PRO A 213 -0.24 -15.00 19.23
C PRO A 213 0.63 -14.99 17.99
N GLY A 214 1.52 -13.99 17.88
CA GLY A 214 2.54 -13.95 16.83
C GLY A 214 3.95 -13.83 17.41
N GLN A 215 4.91 -13.66 16.51
CA GLN A 215 6.29 -13.50 16.94
C GLN A 215 6.50 -12.11 17.57
N PRO A 216 7.31 -12.01 18.64
CA PRO A 216 7.71 -10.72 19.17
C PRO A 216 8.39 -9.91 18.08
N ALA A 217 8.02 -8.63 17.95
CA ALA A 217 8.75 -7.73 17.07
C ALA A 217 10.20 -7.60 17.56
N PRO A 218 11.20 -7.60 16.66
CA PRO A 218 12.59 -7.41 17.04
C PRO A 218 12.75 -6.03 17.71
N VAL A 219 13.27 -6.02 18.94
CA VAL A 219 13.57 -4.80 19.67
C VAL A 219 14.85 -4.20 19.09
N ARG A 220 14.77 -2.97 18.59
CA ARG A 220 15.95 -2.20 18.19
C ARG A 220 16.49 -1.49 19.42
N GLU A 221 17.62 -1.96 19.95
CA GLU A 221 18.28 -1.32 21.08
C GLU A 221 18.57 0.17 20.78
N GLY A 222 18.29 1.04 21.75
CA GLY A 222 18.52 2.48 21.64
C GLY A 222 17.47 3.26 20.83
N VAL A 223 16.47 2.61 20.24
CA VAL A 223 15.36 3.29 19.54
C VAL A 223 14.14 3.35 20.46
N PRO A 224 13.70 4.55 20.90
CA PRO A 224 12.48 4.68 21.70
C PRO A 224 11.27 4.11 20.95
N LYS A 225 10.41 3.37 21.67
CA LYS A 225 9.15 2.88 21.10
C LYS A 225 8.27 4.08 20.73
N ALA A 226 7.80 4.13 19.48
CA ALA A 226 6.84 5.13 19.05
C ALA A 226 5.53 4.96 19.85
N LEU A 227 5.00 6.07 20.37
CA LEU A 227 3.73 6.07 21.11
C LEU A 227 2.54 5.93 20.16
N THR A 228 2.67 6.49 18.95
CA THR A 228 1.63 6.46 17.93
C THR A 228 2.13 5.78 16.66
N LYS A 229 1.21 5.17 15.92
CA LYS A 229 1.45 4.55 14.62
C LYS A 229 0.51 5.18 13.57
N PRO A 230 1.03 5.59 12.40
CA PRO A 230 0.16 6.03 11.31
C PRO A 230 -0.86 4.95 10.93
N PHE A 231 -2.08 5.36 10.62
CA PHE A 231 -3.17 4.45 10.25
C PHE A 231 -2.80 3.63 9.02
N HIS A 232 -2.15 4.28 8.07
CA HIS A 232 -1.55 3.64 6.90
C HIS A 232 -0.56 2.52 7.30
N SER A 233 0.44 2.84 8.12
CA SER A 233 1.43 1.86 8.59
C SER A 233 0.81 0.70 9.39
N TYR A 234 -0.31 0.93 10.10
CA TYR A 234 -1.07 -0.14 10.76
C TYR A 234 -1.63 -1.13 9.74
N TRP A 235 -2.22 -0.64 8.65
CA TRP A 235 -2.70 -1.50 7.57
C TRP A 235 -1.56 -2.23 6.85
N ASP A 236 -0.44 -1.56 6.59
CA ASP A 236 0.70 -2.16 5.89
C ASP A 236 1.32 -3.32 6.65
N SER A 237 1.42 -3.20 7.97
CA SER A 237 2.23 -4.12 8.78
C SER A 237 1.41 -4.91 9.79
N THR A 238 0.62 -4.23 10.61
CA THR A 238 -0.06 -4.85 11.75
C THR A 238 -1.24 -5.71 11.28
N THR A 239 -2.05 -5.21 10.32
CA THR A 239 -3.15 -6.01 9.78
C THR A 239 -2.68 -7.19 8.95
N VAL A 240 -1.54 -7.07 8.25
CA VAL A 240 -0.91 -8.18 7.49
C VAL A 240 -0.44 -9.29 8.41
N ASP A 241 0.29 -8.95 9.47
CA ASP A 241 0.72 -9.92 10.47
C ASP A 241 -0.51 -10.61 11.11
N TYR A 242 -1.55 -9.84 11.47
CA TYR A 242 -2.78 -10.44 11.98
C TYR A 242 -3.47 -11.34 10.95
N ALA A 243 -3.51 -10.96 9.67
CA ALA A 243 -4.05 -11.78 8.59
C ALA A 243 -3.33 -13.13 8.46
N PHE A 244 -2.00 -13.15 8.63
CA PHE A 244 -1.21 -14.38 8.64
C PHE A 244 -1.57 -15.27 9.83
N ARG A 245 -1.63 -14.69 11.03
CA ARG A 245 -2.01 -15.41 12.26
C ARG A 245 -3.41 -16.01 12.16
N ARG A 246 -4.36 -15.33 11.50
CA ARG A 246 -5.75 -15.83 11.30
C ARG A 246 -5.82 -17.17 10.57
N ILE A 247 -4.85 -17.47 9.70
CA ILE A 247 -4.78 -18.75 8.99
C ILE A 247 -3.57 -19.58 9.41
N GLN A 248 -3.01 -19.28 10.60
CA GLN A 248 -1.93 -20.02 11.25
C GLN A 248 -0.63 -20.09 10.42
N THR A 249 -0.33 -19.02 9.66
CA THR A 249 0.88 -18.92 8.86
C THR A 249 1.84 -17.89 9.43
N LYS A 250 3.12 -18.00 9.10
CA LYS A 250 4.17 -17.10 9.60
C LYS A 250 4.98 -16.44 8.49
N THR A 251 5.00 -17.02 7.30
CA THR A 251 5.75 -16.49 6.16
C THR A 251 4.82 -16.23 4.98
N PRO A 252 5.22 -15.35 4.05
CA PRO A 252 4.47 -15.11 2.81
C PRO A 252 4.19 -16.39 2.01
N ASP A 253 5.18 -17.27 1.87
CA ASP A 253 5.03 -18.57 1.20
C ASP A 253 4.00 -19.48 1.89
N GLN A 254 4.02 -19.56 3.23
CA GLN A 254 3.03 -20.32 4.00
C GLN A 254 1.63 -19.74 3.85
N PHE A 255 1.50 -18.41 3.93
CA PHE A 255 0.25 -17.69 3.69
C PHE A 255 -0.31 -18.02 2.31
N ALA A 256 0.52 -17.94 1.28
CA ALA A 256 0.13 -18.24 -0.09
C ALA A 256 -0.36 -19.69 -0.26
N ALA A 257 0.34 -20.66 0.33
CA ALA A 257 -0.07 -22.06 0.28
C ALA A 257 -1.42 -22.29 0.99
N ALA A 258 -1.60 -21.74 2.19
CA ALA A 258 -2.84 -21.86 2.96
C ALA A 258 -4.02 -21.13 2.29
N ALA A 259 -3.78 -19.95 1.73
CA ALA A 259 -4.77 -19.18 0.98
C ALA A 259 -5.32 -19.97 -0.22
N ILE A 260 -4.43 -20.55 -1.03
CA ILE A 260 -4.82 -21.35 -2.20
C ILE A 260 -5.55 -22.62 -1.78
N ALA A 261 -5.07 -23.30 -0.73
CA ALA A 261 -5.73 -24.49 -0.19
C ALA A 261 -7.16 -24.22 0.31
N GLY A 262 -7.45 -22.98 0.73
CA GLY A 262 -8.79 -22.53 1.10
C GLY A 262 -9.77 -22.37 -0.07
N ASN A 263 -9.33 -22.53 -1.32
CA ASN A 263 -10.12 -22.41 -2.55
C ASN A 263 -11.05 -21.16 -2.58
N PRO A 264 -10.50 -19.96 -2.36
CA PRO A 264 -11.28 -18.73 -2.26
C PRO A 264 -11.98 -18.41 -3.58
N GLN A 265 -13.18 -17.85 -3.48
CA GLN A 265 -13.89 -17.30 -4.63
C GLN A 265 -13.45 -15.85 -4.82
N VAL A 266 -12.62 -15.61 -5.84
CA VAL A 266 -12.15 -14.28 -6.22
C VAL A 266 -12.76 -13.91 -7.57
N ALA A 267 -13.59 -12.86 -7.58
CA ALA A 267 -14.14 -12.32 -8.80
C ALA A 267 -13.01 -11.74 -9.66
N LYS A 268 -12.94 -12.18 -10.92
CA LYS A 268 -11.98 -11.65 -11.89
C LYS A 268 -12.53 -10.37 -12.51
N ALA A 269 -11.64 -9.42 -12.76
CA ALA A 269 -11.96 -8.28 -13.62
C ALA A 269 -12.32 -8.75 -15.03
N GLN A 270 -13.14 -7.96 -15.73
CA GLN A 270 -13.71 -8.33 -17.03
C GLN A 270 -13.23 -7.39 -18.13
N GLY A 271 -13.32 -7.87 -19.38
CA GLY A 271 -12.95 -7.09 -20.56
C GLY A 271 -11.44 -6.97 -20.77
N ASP A 272 -11.01 -5.94 -21.49
CA ASP A 272 -9.60 -5.70 -21.81
C ASP A 272 -8.77 -5.50 -20.52
N PRO A 273 -7.65 -6.22 -20.34
CA PRO A 273 -6.71 -6.05 -19.23
C PRO A 273 -6.36 -4.60 -18.89
N ILE A 274 -6.27 -3.70 -19.88
CA ILE A 274 -5.94 -2.28 -19.66
C ILE A 274 -6.98 -1.57 -18.78
N THR A 275 -8.21 -2.08 -18.69
CA THR A 275 -9.30 -1.50 -17.89
C THR A 275 -9.36 -2.04 -16.47
N TRP A 276 -8.63 -3.12 -16.17
CA TRP A 276 -8.71 -3.80 -14.87
C TRP A 276 -8.24 -2.94 -13.69
N PRO A 277 -7.20 -2.07 -13.81
CA PRO A 277 -6.80 -1.20 -12.71
C PRO A 277 -7.92 -0.29 -12.20
N VAL A 278 -8.79 0.21 -13.08
CA VAL A 278 -9.94 1.03 -12.67
C VAL A 278 -10.95 0.18 -11.88
N GLN A 279 -11.23 -1.04 -12.33
CA GLN A 279 -12.13 -1.97 -11.62
C GLN A 279 -11.57 -2.34 -10.24
N TRP A 280 -10.26 -2.50 -10.11
CA TRP A 280 -9.60 -2.77 -8.84
C TRP A 280 -9.65 -1.55 -7.91
N ALA A 281 -9.48 -0.34 -8.43
CA ALA A 281 -9.63 0.89 -7.64
C ALA A 281 -11.08 1.07 -7.13
N ASP A 282 -12.09 0.84 -7.98
CA ASP A 282 -13.51 0.89 -7.57
C ASP A 282 -13.80 -0.12 -6.45
N ASP A 283 -13.27 -1.34 -6.56
CA ASP A 283 -13.39 -2.35 -5.50
C ASP A 283 -12.66 -1.93 -4.21
N ALA A 284 -11.46 -1.38 -4.32
CA ALA A 284 -10.69 -0.90 -3.18
C ALA A 284 -11.42 0.25 -2.45
N LEU A 285 -12.16 1.11 -3.16
CA LEU A 285 -13.02 2.14 -2.55
C LEU A 285 -14.18 1.56 -1.74
N VAL A 286 -14.76 0.43 -2.16
CA VAL A 286 -15.76 -0.29 -1.34
C VAL A 286 -15.11 -0.77 -0.03
N VAL A 287 -13.89 -1.29 -0.11
CA VAL A 287 -13.16 -1.80 1.06
C VAL A 287 -12.65 -0.66 1.94
N ALA A 288 -12.27 0.48 1.38
CA ALA A 288 -11.83 1.66 2.12
C ALA A 288 -12.93 2.18 3.05
N LYS A 289 -14.19 2.15 2.61
CA LYS A 289 -15.35 2.46 3.48
C LYS A 289 -15.42 1.55 4.71
N LEU A 290 -15.08 0.27 4.56
CA LEU A 290 -15.00 -0.67 5.68
C LEU A 290 -13.78 -0.41 6.57
N ALA A 291 -12.65 -0.01 5.97
CA ALA A 291 -11.45 0.36 6.73
C ALA A 291 -11.69 1.59 7.61
N TYR A 292 -12.45 2.58 7.11
CA TYR A 292 -12.82 3.77 7.85
C TYR A 292 -14.12 3.64 8.67
N GLN A 293 -14.73 2.45 8.72
CA GLN A 293 -15.98 2.24 9.43
C GLN A 293 -15.81 2.49 10.95
N ASP A 294 -16.64 3.38 11.49
CA ASP A 294 -16.64 3.81 12.89
C ASP A 294 -15.30 4.40 13.39
N VAL A 295 -14.41 4.75 12.46
CA VAL A 295 -13.16 5.47 12.74
C VAL A 295 -13.47 6.95 12.86
N VAL A 296 -12.90 7.63 13.86
CA VAL A 296 -13.14 9.06 14.10
C VAL A 296 -11.82 9.81 14.22
N PRO A 297 -11.59 10.87 13.42
CA PRO A 297 -10.44 11.74 13.61
C PRO A 297 -10.69 12.63 14.83
N GLY A 298 -9.75 12.56 15.77
CA GLY A 298 -9.72 13.36 16.98
C GLY A 298 -8.93 14.67 16.80
N LYS A 299 -8.26 15.09 17.87
CA LYS A 299 -7.59 16.39 17.94
C LYS A 299 -6.54 16.55 16.83
N ILE A 300 -6.66 17.64 16.07
CA ILE A 300 -5.63 18.11 15.13
C ILE A 300 -4.41 18.65 15.88
N THR A 301 -3.22 18.28 15.45
CA THR A 301 -1.94 18.68 16.04
C THR A 301 -0.98 19.11 14.94
N PRO A 302 -0.46 20.35 14.98
CA PRO A 302 0.58 20.79 14.05
C PRO A 302 1.89 20.07 14.35
N GLN A 303 2.62 19.75 13.30
CA GLN A 303 3.91 19.09 13.30
C GLN A 303 4.88 19.88 12.42
N THR A 304 6.17 19.73 12.66
CA THR A 304 7.22 20.35 11.84
C THR A 304 8.01 19.28 11.12
N SER A 305 8.09 19.37 9.79
CA SER A 305 8.85 18.46 8.95
C SER A 305 10.36 18.66 9.19
N LYS A 306 11.19 17.71 8.73
CA LYS A 306 12.66 17.87 8.76
C LYS A 306 13.14 19.09 7.97
N LYS A 307 12.35 19.57 7.01
CA LYS A 307 12.63 20.76 6.18
C LYS A 307 12.12 22.06 6.82
N GLY A 308 11.42 21.98 7.95
CA GLY A 308 10.85 23.13 8.65
C GLY A 308 9.39 23.44 8.30
N ASP A 309 8.80 22.71 7.36
CA ASP A 309 7.41 22.92 6.93
C ASP A 309 6.42 22.46 8.00
N THR A 310 5.33 23.21 8.19
CA THR A 310 4.24 22.76 9.07
C THR A 310 3.33 21.80 8.32
N TYR A 311 2.98 20.69 8.96
CA TYR A 311 1.94 19.76 8.51
C TYR A 311 1.06 19.36 9.70
N TYR A 312 -0.11 18.76 9.45
CA TYR A 312 -1.07 18.47 10.51
C TYR A 312 -1.31 16.98 10.64
N THR A 313 -1.48 16.54 11.88
CA THR A 313 -1.78 15.16 12.24
C THR A 313 -3.03 15.10 13.10
N PHE A 314 -3.76 13.99 13.04
CA PHE A 314 -5.00 13.78 13.78
C PHE A 314 -4.86 12.52 14.62
N ALA A 315 -5.07 12.62 15.94
CA ALA A 315 -5.19 11.43 16.77
C ALA A 315 -6.42 10.63 16.29
N LEU A 316 -6.26 9.36 15.94
CA LEU A 316 -7.31 8.55 15.34
C LEU A 316 -7.90 7.59 16.39
N GLU A 317 -9.21 7.64 16.56
CA GLU A 317 -9.95 6.70 17.41
C GLU A 317 -10.59 5.62 16.54
N VAL A 318 -10.52 4.37 17.01
CA VAL A 318 -11.05 3.18 16.33
C VAL A 318 -11.97 2.40 17.27
N PRO A 319 -12.95 1.63 16.74
CA PRO A 319 -13.83 0.81 17.57
C PRO A 319 -13.04 -0.25 18.35
N GLN A 320 -13.58 -0.69 19.49
CA GLN A 320 -12.90 -1.64 20.39
C GLN A 320 -12.53 -2.96 19.70
N ASN A 321 -13.36 -3.44 18.77
CA ASN A 321 -13.10 -4.67 18.04
C ASN A 321 -12.26 -4.48 16.77
N TYR A 322 -11.79 -3.27 16.46
CA TYR A 322 -11.19 -2.90 15.16
C TYR A 322 -10.13 -3.88 14.62
N PRO A 323 -9.22 -4.46 15.44
CA PRO A 323 -8.25 -5.45 14.95
C PRO A 323 -8.85 -6.69 14.27
N VAL A 324 -10.08 -7.08 14.64
CA VAL A 324 -10.73 -8.28 14.13
C VAL A 324 -11.25 -8.11 12.70
N PRO A 325 -12.12 -7.13 12.36
CA PRO A 325 -12.55 -6.91 10.99
C PRO A 325 -11.42 -6.43 10.09
N SER A 326 -10.51 -5.56 10.57
CA SER A 326 -9.40 -5.05 9.74
C SER A 326 -8.47 -6.19 9.29
N SER A 327 -8.11 -7.12 10.18
CA SER A 327 -7.30 -8.29 9.82
C SER A 327 -8.02 -9.29 8.90
N ALA A 328 -9.34 -9.42 9.03
CA ALA A 328 -10.14 -10.26 8.12
C ALA A 328 -10.21 -9.65 6.71
N ILE A 329 -10.35 -8.32 6.63
CA ILE A 329 -10.30 -7.56 5.38
C ILE A 329 -8.91 -7.68 4.75
N ALA A 330 -7.84 -7.43 5.51
CA ALA A 330 -6.47 -7.54 5.02
C ALA A 330 -6.17 -8.93 4.46
N LYS A 331 -6.56 -10.00 5.15
CA LYS A 331 -6.46 -11.37 4.62
C LYS A 331 -7.14 -11.51 3.26
N THR A 332 -8.38 -11.02 3.16
CA THR A 332 -9.17 -11.13 1.92
C THR A 332 -8.52 -10.36 0.78
N GLN A 333 -8.01 -9.16 1.05
CA GLN A 333 -7.38 -8.31 0.04
C GLN A 333 -6.00 -8.81 -0.41
N LEU A 334 -5.18 -9.36 0.49
CA LEU A 334 -3.93 -10.03 0.12
C LEU A 334 -4.18 -11.22 -0.82
N ILE A 335 -5.20 -12.02 -0.52
CA ILE A 335 -5.62 -13.14 -1.37
C ILE A 335 -6.10 -12.61 -2.72
N LYS A 336 -6.98 -11.61 -2.71
CA LYS A 336 -7.53 -11.00 -3.92
C LYS A 336 -6.43 -10.43 -4.82
N GLY A 337 -5.47 -9.69 -4.26
CA GLY A 337 -4.33 -9.14 -4.98
C GLY A 337 -3.51 -10.22 -5.68
N GLY A 338 -3.18 -11.33 -5.01
CA GLY A 338 -2.43 -12.43 -5.61
C GLY A 338 -3.18 -13.14 -6.75
N TYR A 339 -4.49 -13.38 -6.57
CA TYR A 339 -5.33 -13.99 -7.61
C TYR A 339 -5.51 -13.08 -8.82
N ASN A 340 -5.72 -11.77 -8.58
CA ASN A 340 -5.87 -10.78 -9.62
C ASN A 340 -4.57 -10.54 -10.39
N LEU A 341 -3.42 -10.53 -9.71
CA LEU A 341 -2.10 -10.50 -10.34
C LEU A 341 -1.89 -11.70 -11.28
N ALA A 342 -2.16 -12.92 -10.80
CA ALA A 342 -2.05 -14.13 -11.62
C ALA A 342 -2.98 -14.09 -12.85
N ALA A 343 -4.24 -13.70 -12.64
CA ALA A 343 -5.22 -13.59 -13.73
C ALA A 343 -4.80 -12.54 -14.76
N LEU A 344 -4.29 -11.38 -14.33
CA LEU A 344 -3.85 -10.32 -15.22
C LEU A 344 -2.64 -10.77 -16.05
N LEU A 345 -1.66 -11.42 -15.42
CA LEU A 345 -0.49 -11.95 -16.12
C LEU A 345 -0.86 -13.04 -17.14
N GLN A 346 -1.84 -13.89 -16.85
CA GLN A 346 -2.39 -14.84 -17.82
C GLN A 346 -3.09 -14.14 -18.99
N ALA A 347 -3.81 -13.03 -18.73
CA ALA A 347 -4.48 -12.27 -19.77
C ALA A 347 -3.50 -11.47 -20.65
N ILE A 348 -2.39 -10.99 -20.09
CA ILE A 348 -1.30 -10.33 -20.83
C ILE A 348 -0.51 -11.35 -21.67
N PHE A 349 -0.30 -12.56 -21.14
CA PHE A 349 0.42 -13.65 -21.80
C PHE A 349 -0.50 -14.85 -22.05
N PRO A 350 -1.49 -14.71 -22.94
CA PRO A 350 -2.41 -15.81 -23.24
C PRO A 350 -1.65 -16.97 -23.88
N GLU A 351 -2.13 -18.20 -23.65
CA GLU A 351 -1.61 -19.36 -24.38
C GLU A 351 -1.76 -19.12 -25.89
N LYS A 352 -0.69 -19.42 -26.63
CA LYS A 352 -0.76 -19.39 -28.10
C LYS A 352 -1.55 -20.61 -28.54
N SER A 353 -2.71 -20.38 -29.14
CA SER A 353 -3.56 -21.38 -29.80
C SER A 353 -2.83 -22.13 -30.90
#